data_AF-A0A645GB72-F1
#
_entry.id   AF-A0A645GB72-F1
#
_cell.length_a   1.000
_cell.length_b   1.000
_cell.length_c   1.000
_cell.angle_alpha   90.00
_cell.angle_beta   90.00
_cell.angle_gamma   90.00
#
_symmetry.space_group_name_H-M   'P 1'
#
loop_
_entity.id
_entity.type
_entity.pdbx_description
1 polymer ?
#
loop_
_entity_poly.entity_id
_entity_poly.type
_entity_poly.pdbx_seq_one_letter_code
_entity_poly.pdbx_strand_id
1 'polypeptide(L)'
;MGPIAGLAAGLGLAALFSHLGMGEELASFMMIALLVVGAVILFKLLFRRNNAQAPQGMQYAGAGAGANGAAGNAPAAFEAQAPLSSSTSAPAAAIPADFDAEGFARQAKLNFIRLQAANDAGNIEDIREFTTPEVFAEISMQITERGAASQRTDVVELNAQVIEVAEEGDRYVVSVRFSGLLREEENAAPAAFDEIWHLVKPVSGNAGWRIGGIQQIS
;
A
#
# COMPACT_ATOMS: atom_id res chain seq x y z
N MET A 1 33.32 -51.52 -26.61
CA MET A 1 33.11 -51.11 -25.20
C MET A 1 33.70 -49.72 -25.05
N GLY A 2 33.06 -48.66 -25.52
CA GLY A 2 31.89 -47.97 -24.95
C GLY A 2 32.11 -46.46 -25.18
N PRO A 3 31.04 -45.64 -25.21
CA PRO A 3 30.77 -44.61 -26.23
C PRO A 3 31.33 -43.22 -25.83
N ILE A 4 31.20 -42.13 -26.60
CA ILE A 4 30.04 -41.22 -26.66
C ILE A 4 30.47 -40.15 -27.71
N ALA A 5 29.87 -39.99 -28.89
CA ALA A 5 28.48 -39.67 -29.20
C ALA A 5 27.99 -38.38 -28.51
N GLY A 6 28.47 -37.19 -28.94
CA GLY A 6 27.82 -35.97 -28.44
C GLY A 6 28.44 -34.59 -28.68
N LEU A 7 29.32 -34.38 -29.68
CA LEU A 7 29.96 -33.05 -29.85
C LEU A 7 29.79 -32.36 -31.21
N ALA A 8 28.93 -32.83 -32.11
CA ALA A 8 28.76 -32.21 -33.44
C ALA A 8 27.33 -31.77 -33.82
N ALA A 9 26.35 -31.91 -32.91
CA ALA A 9 24.95 -31.55 -33.19
C ALA A 9 24.46 -30.29 -32.43
N GLY A 10 25.37 -29.50 -31.84
CA GLY A 10 25.01 -28.37 -30.98
C GLY A 10 25.14 -26.96 -31.58
N LEU A 11 25.82 -26.81 -32.72
CA LEU A 11 26.09 -25.47 -33.28
C LEU A 11 25.05 -25.00 -34.32
N GLY A 12 24.21 -25.90 -34.82
CA GLY A 12 23.18 -25.57 -35.82
C GLY A 12 21.96 -24.83 -35.25
N LEU A 13 21.65 -24.99 -33.96
CA LEU A 13 20.50 -24.34 -33.33
C LEU A 13 20.84 -22.97 -32.72
N ALA A 14 22.09 -22.73 -32.36
CA ALA A 14 22.55 -21.40 -31.93
C ALA A 14 22.60 -20.40 -33.09
N ALA A 15 22.90 -20.86 -34.31
CA ALA A 15 22.99 -19.99 -35.48
C ALA A 15 21.62 -19.53 -36.03
N LEU A 16 20.57 -20.34 -35.87
CA LEU A 16 19.21 -19.93 -36.28
C LEU A 16 18.48 -19.08 -35.23
N PHE A 17 18.87 -19.17 -33.96
CA PHE A 17 18.42 -18.23 -32.92
C PHE A 17 19.12 -16.86 -32.99
N SER A 18 20.16 -16.71 -33.83
CA SER A 18 20.91 -15.46 -34.00
C SER A 18 20.42 -14.56 -35.15
N HIS A 19 19.49 -15.01 -36.00
CA HIS A 19 19.00 -14.20 -37.14
C HIS A 19 17.71 -13.41 -36.81
N LEU A 20 16.95 -13.80 -35.79
CA LEU A 20 15.80 -13.01 -35.34
C LEU A 20 16.29 -12.16 -34.16
N GLY A 21 16.66 -10.90 -34.41
CA GLY A 21 17.17 -9.92 -33.45
C GLY A 21 16.19 -9.56 -32.32
N MET A 22 15.82 -10.57 -31.53
CA MET A 22 14.83 -10.57 -30.45
C MET A 22 15.42 -11.32 -29.24
N GLY A 23 16.73 -11.24 -29.04
CA GLY A 23 17.44 -11.96 -27.97
C GLY A 23 17.88 -11.06 -26.81
N GLU A 24 18.22 -9.80 -27.08
CA GLU A 24 18.73 -8.88 -26.06
C GLU A 24 17.62 -8.34 -25.15
N GLU A 25 16.45 -8.02 -25.70
CA GLU A 25 15.31 -7.56 -24.90
C GLU A 25 14.71 -8.69 -24.07
N LEU A 26 14.63 -9.92 -24.60
CA LEU A 26 14.16 -11.09 -23.85
C LEU A 26 15.15 -11.49 -22.75
N ALA A 27 16.45 -11.39 -23.00
CA ALA A 27 17.48 -11.65 -21.99
C ALA A 27 17.49 -10.58 -20.88
N SER A 28 17.34 -9.31 -21.25
CA SER A 28 17.22 -8.19 -20.30
C SER A 28 15.92 -8.30 -19.48
N PHE A 29 14.80 -8.61 -20.12
CA PHE A 29 13.52 -8.85 -19.47
C PHE A 29 13.59 -10.05 -18.51
N MET A 30 14.26 -11.15 -18.88
CA MET A 30 14.49 -12.27 -17.97
C MET A 30 15.39 -11.92 -16.79
N MET A 31 16.44 -11.11 -16.99
CA MET A 31 17.31 -10.64 -15.90
C MET A 31 16.55 -9.75 -14.93
N ILE A 32 15.76 -8.80 -15.44
CA ILE A 32 14.92 -7.92 -14.63
C ILE A 32 13.84 -8.73 -13.91
N ALA A 33 13.18 -9.68 -14.60
CA ALA A 33 12.19 -10.56 -13.99
C ALA A 33 12.78 -11.41 -12.87
N LEU A 34 14.00 -11.94 -13.03
CA LEU A 34 14.69 -12.69 -11.98
C LEU A 34 15.07 -11.81 -10.78
N LEU A 35 15.48 -10.55 -11.01
CA LEU A 35 15.75 -9.60 -9.93
C LEU A 35 14.49 -9.22 -9.17
N VAL A 36 13.37 -8.99 -9.87
CA VAL A 36 12.06 -8.70 -9.26
C VAL A 36 11.57 -9.90 -8.44
N VAL A 37 11.64 -11.12 -8.99
CA VAL A 37 11.27 -12.34 -8.26
C VAL A 37 12.19 -12.57 -7.05
N GLY A 38 13.49 -12.33 -7.19
CA GLY A 38 14.46 -12.40 -6.10
C GLY A 38 14.14 -11.40 -4.98
N ALA A 39 13.82 -10.15 -5.34
CA ALA A 39 13.44 -9.10 -4.39
C ALA A 39 12.13 -9.44 -3.66
N VAL A 40 11.12 -9.96 -4.35
CA VAL A 40 9.85 -10.39 -3.75
C VAL A 40 10.05 -11.58 -2.79
N ILE A 41 10.90 -12.54 -3.14
CA ILE A 41 11.22 -13.68 -2.25
C ILE A 41 11.96 -13.19 -1.00
N LEU A 42 12.94 -12.30 -1.16
CA LEU A 42 13.72 -11.76 -0.03
C LEU A 42 12.84 -10.89 0.88
N PHE A 43 11.97 -10.05 0.30
CA PHE A 43 10.99 -9.25 1.01
C PHE A 43 9.99 -10.15 1.76
N LYS A 44 9.40 -11.15 1.10
CA LYS A 44 8.50 -12.10 1.75
C LYS A 44 9.20 -12.93 2.82
N LEU A 45 10.48 -13.26 2.67
CA LEU A 45 11.26 -13.99 3.68
C LEU A 45 11.56 -13.13 4.92
N LEU A 46 11.92 -11.86 4.73
CA LEU A 46 12.18 -10.92 5.83
C LEU A 46 10.91 -10.58 6.59
N PHE A 47 9.80 -10.31 5.88
CA PHE A 47 8.53 -9.93 6.50
C PHE A 47 7.74 -11.12 7.05
N ARG A 48 8.05 -12.36 6.66
CA ARG A 48 7.43 -13.57 7.23
C ARG A 48 8.10 -14.05 8.53
N ARG A 49 9.23 -13.46 8.95
CA ARG A 49 9.85 -13.76 10.26
C ARG A 49 9.01 -13.25 11.43
N ASN A 50 8.12 -12.27 11.20
CA ASN A 50 7.33 -11.65 12.26
C ASN A 50 5.89 -12.15 12.38
N ASN A 51 5.50 -13.22 11.67
CA ASN A 51 4.15 -13.78 11.76
C ASN A 51 4.12 -15.32 11.76
N ALA A 52 4.91 -15.92 12.65
CA ALA A 52 4.79 -17.34 12.98
C ALA A 52 3.92 -17.52 14.23
N GLN A 53 2.60 -17.39 14.07
CA GLN A 53 1.63 -17.93 15.02
C GLN A 53 0.57 -18.74 14.26
N ALA A 54 0.80 -20.06 14.31
CA ALA A 54 -0.09 -21.21 14.15
C ALA A 54 -1.13 -21.25 13.01
N PRO A 55 -1.16 -22.39 12.30
CA PRO A 55 -2.35 -23.21 12.37
C PRO A 55 -1.98 -24.67 12.73
N GLN A 56 -2.42 -25.13 13.90
CA GLN A 56 -2.50 -26.57 14.19
C GLN A 56 -3.90 -27.05 13.86
N GLY A 57 -4.01 -27.75 12.73
CA GLY A 57 -5.19 -28.50 12.34
C GLY A 57 -4.80 -29.92 11.92
N MET A 58 -5.39 -30.90 12.61
CA MET A 58 -5.40 -32.35 12.37
C MET A 58 -4.11 -33.15 12.57
N GLN A 59 -4.12 -34.10 13.54
CA GLN A 59 -4.04 -35.53 13.22
C GLN A 59 -4.27 -36.53 14.39
N TYR A 60 -5.04 -37.57 14.04
CA TYR A 60 -5.10 -38.98 14.47
C TYR A 60 -5.47 -39.45 15.89
N ALA A 61 -6.66 -40.07 15.94
CA ALA A 61 -6.95 -41.49 16.25
C ALA A 61 -6.04 -42.27 17.22
N GLY A 62 -6.65 -42.85 18.24
CA GLY A 62 -6.10 -43.96 19.03
C GLY A 62 -7.09 -44.49 20.07
N ALA A 63 -7.70 -45.64 19.80
CA ALA A 63 -8.52 -46.41 20.72
C ALA A 63 -7.67 -47.10 21.81
N GLY A 64 -8.21 -47.27 23.02
CA GLY A 64 -7.62 -48.14 24.03
C GLY A 64 -8.22 -47.97 25.42
N ALA A 65 -8.97 -48.98 25.86
CA ALA A 65 -9.51 -49.13 27.22
C ALA A 65 -8.42 -49.54 28.23
N GLY A 66 -8.58 -49.16 29.50
CA GLY A 66 -7.77 -49.70 30.61
C GLY A 66 -7.99 -48.95 31.92
N ALA A 67 -8.28 -49.70 32.98
CA ALA A 67 -8.77 -49.25 34.28
C ALA A 67 -7.68 -48.96 35.34
N ASN A 68 -8.14 -48.36 36.44
CA ASN A 68 -7.61 -48.30 37.82
C ASN A 68 -6.54 -47.27 38.21
N GLY A 69 -6.82 -46.60 39.34
CA GLY A 69 -5.79 -46.02 40.22
C GLY A 69 -6.22 -44.75 40.96
N ALA A 70 -6.60 -44.88 42.23
CA ALA A 70 -7.02 -43.80 43.12
C ALA A 70 -5.88 -42.90 43.62
N ALA A 71 -6.17 -41.61 43.84
CA ALA A 71 -5.75 -40.80 45.00
C ALA A 71 -6.23 -39.34 44.82
N GLY A 72 -6.64 -38.71 45.93
CA GLY A 72 -7.39 -37.47 45.92
C GLY A 72 -6.58 -36.18 45.76
N ASN A 73 -7.29 -35.08 45.47
CA ASN A 73 -7.13 -33.79 46.14
C ASN A 73 -8.23 -32.81 45.68
N ALA A 74 -8.57 -31.88 46.56
CA ALA A 74 -9.69 -30.93 46.58
C ALA A 74 -10.01 -30.13 45.28
N PRO A 75 -11.26 -29.62 45.12
CA PRO A 75 -11.66 -28.84 43.96
C PRO A 75 -11.13 -27.40 44.05
N ALA A 76 -10.21 -27.03 43.16
CA ALA A 76 -9.87 -25.64 42.90
C ALA A 76 -10.76 -25.12 41.76
N ALA A 77 -11.55 -24.09 42.06
CA ALA A 77 -12.42 -23.41 41.13
C ALA A 77 -11.61 -22.86 39.94
N PHE A 78 -12.00 -23.26 38.73
CA PHE A 78 -11.48 -22.71 37.49
C PHE A 78 -12.25 -21.43 37.19
N GLU A 79 -11.66 -20.30 37.57
CA GLU A 79 -12.09 -18.96 37.16
C GLU A 79 -11.94 -18.86 35.63
N ALA A 80 -13.07 -18.76 34.95
CA ALA A 80 -13.11 -18.53 33.52
C ALA A 80 -12.55 -17.13 33.22
N GLN A 81 -11.27 -17.07 32.84
CA GLN A 81 -10.70 -15.89 32.20
C GLN A 81 -11.43 -15.64 30.89
N ALA A 82 -12.34 -14.68 30.91
CA ALA A 82 -12.91 -14.08 29.71
C ALA A 82 -11.77 -13.50 28.86
N PRO A 83 -11.79 -13.69 27.53
CA PRO A 83 -10.83 -13.01 26.67
C PRO A 83 -11.09 -11.50 26.76
N LEU A 84 -10.09 -10.76 27.23
CA LEU A 84 -10.03 -9.32 27.09
C LEU A 84 -10.05 -9.03 25.58
N SER A 85 -11.21 -8.60 25.09
CA SER A 85 -11.34 -7.93 23.81
C SER A 85 -10.43 -6.71 23.85
N SER A 86 -9.26 -6.81 23.23
CA SER A 86 -8.43 -5.67 22.91
C SER A 86 -9.15 -4.86 21.86
N SER A 87 -10.04 -3.98 22.31
CA SER A 87 -10.53 -2.86 21.52
C SER A 87 -9.30 -2.08 21.10
N THR A 88 -8.88 -2.21 19.84
CA THR A 88 -7.90 -1.33 19.21
C THR A 88 -8.52 0.05 19.20
N SER A 89 -8.34 0.79 20.29
CA SER A 89 -8.60 2.22 20.36
C SER A 89 -7.82 2.86 19.23
N ALA A 90 -8.52 3.49 18.29
CA ALA A 90 -7.90 4.35 17.29
C ALA A 90 -6.89 5.27 18.02
N PRO A 91 -5.66 5.42 17.50
CA PRO A 91 -4.68 6.29 18.15
C PRO A 91 -5.31 7.68 18.33
N ALA A 92 -5.19 8.22 19.55
CA ALA A 92 -5.64 9.58 19.82
C ALA A 92 -4.91 10.54 18.87
N ALA A 93 -5.64 11.49 18.30
CA ALA A 93 -5.08 12.44 17.35
C ALA A 93 -3.87 13.17 17.97
N ALA A 94 -2.68 12.95 17.41
CA ALA A 94 -1.43 13.55 17.87
C ALA A 94 -1.30 14.96 17.29
N ILE A 95 -2.14 15.88 17.76
CA ILE A 95 -2.21 17.26 17.27
C ILE A 95 -1.75 18.20 18.40
N PRO A 96 -0.69 19.01 18.19
CA PRO A 96 -0.29 20.05 19.13
C PRO A 96 -1.44 21.03 19.42
N ALA A 97 -1.58 21.44 20.68
CA ALA A 97 -2.70 22.28 21.12
C ALA A 97 -2.72 23.69 20.48
N ASP A 98 -1.58 24.14 19.97
CA ASP A 98 -1.37 25.41 19.30
C ASP A 98 -1.54 25.34 17.76
N PHE A 99 -1.78 24.14 17.21
CA PHE A 99 -1.99 23.97 15.77
C PHE A 99 -3.43 24.31 15.37
N ASP A 100 -3.60 25.22 14.40
CA ASP A 100 -4.91 25.55 13.81
C ASP A 100 -5.40 24.43 12.88
N ALA A 101 -5.90 23.35 13.48
CA ALA A 101 -6.38 22.18 12.76
C ALA A 101 -7.58 22.50 11.85
N GLU A 102 -8.47 23.39 12.26
CA GLU A 102 -9.66 23.76 11.49
C GLU A 102 -9.29 24.61 10.27
N GLY A 103 -8.42 25.61 10.45
CA GLY A 103 -7.88 26.41 9.36
C GLY A 103 -7.10 25.56 8.37
N PHE A 104 -6.27 24.63 8.86
CA PHE A 104 -5.56 23.70 8.00
C PHE A 104 -6.50 22.78 7.23
N ALA A 105 -7.52 22.21 7.88
CA ALA A 105 -8.51 21.35 7.22
C ALA A 105 -9.26 22.11 6.11
N ARG A 106 -9.61 23.38 6.30
CA ARG A 106 -10.22 24.22 5.25
C ARG A 106 -9.28 24.37 4.05
N GLN A 107 -8.00 24.65 4.28
CA GLN A 107 -7.02 24.75 3.20
C GLN A 107 -6.81 23.41 2.49
N ALA A 108 -6.79 22.32 3.25
CA ALA A 108 -6.66 20.96 2.71
C ALA A 108 -7.82 20.61 1.78
N LYS A 109 -9.07 21.01 2.10
CA LYS A 109 -10.23 20.85 1.20
C LYS A 109 -10.05 21.58 -0.13
N LEU A 110 -9.48 22.80 -0.12
CA LEU A 110 -9.20 23.53 -1.36
C LEU A 110 -8.15 22.80 -2.22
N ASN A 111 -7.10 22.27 -1.59
CA ASN A 111 -6.09 21.46 -2.29
C ASN A 111 -6.70 20.16 -2.85
N PHE A 112 -7.62 19.54 -2.13
CA PHE A 112 -8.35 18.36 -2.63
C PHE A 112 -9.09 18.66 -3.92
N ILE A 113 -9.93 19.70 -3.92
CA ILE A 113 -10.71 20.10 -5.10
C ILE A 113 -9.78 20.49 -6.26
N ARG A 114 -8.68 21.19 -5.97
CA ARG A 114 -7.69 21.57 -6.98
C ARG A 114 -7.02 20.34 -7.60
N LEU A 115 -6.63 19.35 -6.79
CA LEU A 115 -6.05 18.12 -7.32
C LEU A 115 -7.02 17.39 -8.25
N GLN A 116 -8.29 17.25 -7.84
CA GLN A 116 -9.30 16.60 -8.68
C GLN A 116 -9.45 17.34 -10.01
N ALA A 117 -9.60 18.67 -9.98
CA ALA A 117 -9.73 19.49 -11.18
C ALA A 117 -8.49 19.41 -12.09
N ALA A 118 -7.29 19.40 -11.51
CA ALA A 118 -6.04 19.30 -12.28
C ALA A 118 -5.87 17.91 -12.89
N ASN A 119 -6.21 16.85 -12.15
CA ASN A 119 -6.18 15.48 -12.65
C ASN A 119 -7.22 15.26 -13.77
N ASP A 120 -8.46 15.72 -13.58
CA ASP A 120 -9.52 15.65 -14.60
C ASP A 120 -9.12 16.38 -15.89
N ALA A 121 -8.50 17.56 -15.77
CA ALA A 121 -8.01 18.34 -16.90
C ALA A 121 -6.71 17.81 -17.52
N GLY A 122 -6.05 16.83 -16.88
CA GLY A 122 -4.71 16.36 -17.28
C GLY A 122 -3.63 17.43 -17.16
N ASN A 123 -3.79 18.41 -16.26
CA ASN A 123 -2.87 19.54 -16.09
C ASN A 123 -1.67 19.17 -15.22
N ILE A 124 -0.68 18.52 -15.84
CA ILE A 124 0.55 18.05 -15.20
C ILE A 124 1.35 19.18 -14.53
N GLU A 125 1.35 20.38 -15.13
CA GLU A 125 2.09 21.53 -14.56
C GLU A 125 1.47 22.01 -13.26
N ASP A 126 0.13 22.02 -13.15
CA ASP A 126 -0.54 22.37 -11.90
C ASP A 126 -0.26 21.32 -10.81
N ILE A 127 -0.37 20.03 -11.15
CA ILE A 127 -0.14 18.91 -10.23
C ILE A 127 1.27 18.99 -9.61
N ARG A 128 2.28 19.30 -10.42
CA ARG A 128 3.67 19.44 -9.95
C ARG A 128 3.85 20.48 -8.86
N GLU A 129 3.07 21.56 -8.87
CA GLU A 129 3.27 22.68 -7.94
C GLU A 129 2.92 22.32 -6.50
N PHE A 130 1.93 21.43 -6.31
CA PHE A 130 1.40 21.09 -5.00
C PHE A 130 1.60 19.63 -4.59
N THR A 131 2.33 18.82 -5.37
CA THR A 131 2.70 17.44 -5.04
C THR A 131 4.21 17.29 -4.85
N THR A 132 4.65 16.30 -4.08
CA THR A 132 6.08 15.92 -4.08
C THR A 132 6.42 15.17 -5.36
N PRO A 133 7.71 15.05 -5.74
CA PRO A 133 8.12 14.35 -6.95
C PRO A 133 7.60 12.91 -7.04
N GLU A 134 7.46 12.22 -5.92
CA GLU A 134 6.99 10.84 -5.83
C GLU A 134 5.50 10.74 -6.19
N VAL A 135 4.66 11.54 -5.55
CA VAL A 135 3.21 11.61 -5.83
C VAL A 135 2.95 12.14 -7.24
N PHE A 136 3.74 13.12 -7.68
CA PHE A 136 3.68 13.65 -9.04
C PHE A 136 3.91 12.56 -10.09
N ALA A 137 4.92 11.71 -9.89
CA ALA A 137 5.24 10.64 -10.82
C ALA A 137 4.11 9.61 -10.92
N GLU A 138 3.50 9.26 -9.78
CA GLU A 138 2.35 8.35 -9.73
C GLU A 138 1.14 8.90 -10.50
N ILE A 139 0.73 10.14 -10.19
CA ILE A 139 -0.43 10.75 -10.86
C ILE A 139 -0.15 10.97 -12.35
N SER A 140 1.07 11.38 -12.72
CA SER A 140 1.45 11.55 -14.12
C SER A 140 1.38 10.24 -14.90
N MET A 141 1.76 9.12 -14.28
CA MET A 141 1.62 7.79 -14.89
C MET A 141 0.15 7.45 -15.10
N GLN A 142 -0.71 7.64 -14.09
CA GLN A 142 -2.15 7.40 -14.22
C GLN A 142 -2.80 8.24 -15.33
N ILE A 143 -2.43 9.53 -15.43
CA ILE A 143 -2.91 10.43 -16.50
C ILE A 143 -2.42 9.94 -17.87
N THR A 144 -1.17 9.49 -17.96
CA THR A 144 -0.59 8.97 -19.22
C THR A 144 -1.28 7.68 -19.66
N GLU A 145 -1.54 6.76 -18.73
CA GLU A 145 -2.25 5.50 -18.97
C GLU A 145 -3.70 5.73 -19.41
N ARG A 146 -4.36 6.73 -18.82
CA ARG A 146 -5.71 7.16 -19.21
C ARG A 146 -5.75 7.73 -20.63
N GLY A 147 -4.66 8.36 -21.09
CA GLY A 147 -4.54 8.92 -22.43
C GLY A 147 -5.59 10.00 -22.70
N ALA A 148 -6.34 9.86 -23.79
CA ALA A 148 -7.36 10.84 -24.21
C ALA A 148 -8.75 10.59 -23.57
N ALA A 149 -8.89 9.62 -22.67
CA ALA A 149 -10.15 9.38 -21.99
C ALA A 149 -10.49 10.57 -21.08
N SER A 150 -11.71 11.10 -21.23
CA SER A 150 -12.22 12.17 -20.38
C SER A 150 -12.46 11.65 -18.97
N GLN A 151 -12.02 12.41 -17.97
CA GLN A 151 -12.34 12.18 -16.57
C GLN A 151 -13.02 13.44 -16.03
N ARG A 152 -14.02 13.25 -15.19
CA ARG A 152 -14.70 14.33 -14.48
C ARG A 152 -15.14 13.85 -13.13
N THR A 153 -14.67 14.53 -12.09
CA THR A 153 -14.93 14.21 -10.71
C THR A 153 -15.75 15.32 -10.08
N ASP A 154 -17.03 15.05 -9.85
CA ASP A 154 -17.91 15.97 -9.12
C ASP A 154 -17.86 15.64 -7.62
N VAL A 155 -17.43 16.62 -6.82
CA VAL A 155 -17.39 16.51 -5.35
C VAL A 155 -18.77 16.82 -4.77
N VAL A 156 -19.49 15.79 -4.32
CA VAL A 156 -20.85 15.93 -3.76
C VAL A 156 -20.80 16.28 -2.29
N GLU A 157 -19.93 15.60 -1.54
CA GLU A 157 -19.70 15.86 -0.12
C GLU A 157 -18.20 15.72 0.18
N LEU A 158 -17.65 16.67 0.94
CA LEU A 158 -16.23 16.67 1.33
C LEU A 158 -16.05 17.09 2.79
N ASN A 159 -15.71 16.10 3.60
CA ASN A 159 -15.27 16.25 4.98
C ASN A 159 -13.74 16.18 5.03
N ALA A 160 -13.14 16.93 5.95
CA ALA A 160 -11.70 16.92 6.17
C ALA A 160 -11.43 17.07 7.65
N GLN A 161 -10.56 16.22 8.18
CA GLN A 161 -10.17 16.22 9.58
C GLN A 161 -8.65 16.02 9.67
N VAL A 162 -7.96 16.94 10.34
CA VAL A 162 -6.56 16.70 10.71
C VAL A 162 -6.56 15.59 11.77
N ILE A 163 -5.76 14.54 11.55
CA ILE A 163 -5.66 13.39 12.46
C ILE A 163 -4.30 13.31 13.14
N GLU A 164 -3.27 13.91 12.56
CA GLU A 164 -1.89 13.86 13.06
C GLU A 164 -1.09 15.04 12.57
N VAL A 165 -0.22 15.57 13.43
CA VAL A 165 0.81 16.54 13.09
C VAL A 165 2.13 16.06 13.70
N ALA A 166 3.11 15.80 12.85
CA ALA A 166 4.41 15.28 13.24
C ALA A 166 5.55 16.09 12.61
N GLU A 167 6.70 16.08 13.28
CA GLU A 167 7.97 16.51 12.71
C GLU A 167 8.82 15.27 12.45
N GLU A 168 9.14 15.02 11.18
CA GLU A 168 9.93 13.87 10.73
C GLU A 168 11.23 14.36 10.12
N GLY A 169 12.34 14.29 10.87
CA GLY A 169 13.65 14.68 10.35
C GLY A 169 13.71 16.16 9.98
N ASP A 170 13.70 16.48 8.69
CA ASP A 170 13.80 17.85 8.14
C ASP A 170 12.48 18.37 7.56
N ARG A 171 11.36 17.71 7.83
CA ARG A 171 10.03 18.09 7.34
C ARG A 171 8.95 18.01 8.41
N TYR A 172 7.98 18.88 8.32
CA TYR A 172 6.68 18.71 8.97
C TYR A 172 5.78 17.83 8.12
N VAL A 173 5.01 16.97 8.78
CA VAL A 173 4.00 16.10 8.17
C VAL A 173 2.67 16.33 8.88
N VAL A 174 1.63 16.63 8.10
CA VAL A 174 0.26 16.75 8.59
C VAL A 174 -0.61 15.75 7.85
N SER A 175 -1.19 14.81 8.59
CA SER A 175 -2.10 13.81 8.04
C SER A 175 -3.53 14.32 8.15
N VAL A 176 -4.23 14.39 7.02
CA VAL A 176 -5.62 14.83 6.93
C VAL A 176 -6.45 13.68 6.37
N ARG A 177 -7.46 13.25 7.12
CA ARG A 177 -8.47 12.31 6.62
C ARG A 177 -9.54 13.08 5.87
N PHE A 178 -9.75 12.72 4.61
CA PHE A 178 -10.85 13.14 3.77
C PHE A 178 -11.88 12.04 3.67
N SER A 179 -13.17 12.41 3.72
CA SER A 179 -14.26 11.46 3.50
C SER A 179 -15.47 12.16 2.93
N GLY A 180 -16.33 11.42 2.25
CA GLY A 180 -17.57 11.98 1.70
C GLY A 180 -18.04 11.22 0.46
N LEU A 181 -18.56 11.96 -0.51
CA LEU A 181 -19.19 11.42 -1.70
C LEU A 181 -18.61 12.06 -2.97
N LEU A 182 -18.14 11.25 -3.90
CA LEU A 182 -17.64 11.64 -5.22
C LEU A 182 -18.50 11.04 -6.32
N ARG A 183 -18.50 11.67 -7.50
CA ARG A 183 -19.13 11.11 -8.69
C ARG A 183 -18.19 11.27 -9.87
N GLU A 184 -17.77 10.15 -10.46
CA GLU A 184 -16.78 10.12 -11.54
C GLU A 184 -17.41 9.97 -12.93
N GLU A 185 -18.68 9.57 -12.99
CA GLU A 185 -19.42 9.40 -14.25
C GLU A 185 -20.69 10.28 -14.26
N GLU A 186 -20.94 10.90 -15.40
CA GLU A 186 -22.14 11.71 -15.61
C GLU A 186 -23.38 10.80 -15.50
N ASN A 187 -24.19 11.04 -14.47
CA ASN A 187 -25.40 10.27 -14.07
C ASN A 187 -25.17 9.01 -13.22
N ALA A 188 -23.94 8.68 -12.81
CA ALA A 188 -23.75 7.64 -11.81
C ALA A 188 -24.19 8.10 -10.41
N ALA A 189 -24.52 7.12 -9.56
CA ALA A 189 -24.74 7.37 -8.14
C ALA A 189 -23.41 7.82 -7.49
N PRO A 190 -23.44 8.80 -6.58
CA PRO A 190 -22.24 9.17 -5.82
C PRO A 190 -21.69 7.96 -5.06
N ALA A 191 -20.38 7.74 -5.16
CA ALA A 191 -19.65 6.73 -4.42
C ALA A 191 -19.04 7.34 -3.16
N ALA A 192 -19.08 6.59 -2.06
CA ALA A 192 -18.39 6.99 -0.83
C ALA A 192 -16.89 6.78 -0.99
N PHE A 193 -16.12 7.71 -0.43
CA PHE A 193 -14.66 7.61 -0.36
C PHE A 193 -14.17 7.97 1.04
N ASP A 194 -13.01 7.41 1.40
CA ASP A 194 -12.30 7.68 2.64
C ASP A 194 -10.79 7.57 2.38
N GLU A 195 -10.06 8.64 2.60
CA GLU A 195 -8.63 8.74 2.26
C GLU A 195 -7.86 9.52 3.31
N ILE A 196 -6.60 9.18 3.52
CA ILE A 196 -5.65 9.98 4.31
C ILE A 196 -4.63 10.58 3.38
N TRP A 197 -4.50 11.90 3.42
CA TRP A 197 -3.48 12.64 2.69
C TRP A 197 -2.42 13.10 3.67
N HIS A 198 -1.17 12.86 3.33
CA HIS A 198 -0.01 13.35 4.07
C HIS A 198 0.52 14.60 3.38
N LEU A 199 0.34 15.76 4.01
CA LEU A 199 0.89 17.02 3.54
C LEU A 199 2.25 17.24 4.21
N VAL A 200 3.25 17.58 3.42
CA VAL A 200 4.61 17.79 3.87
C VAL A 200 5.08 19.22 3.61
N LYS A 201 5.89 19.74 4.51
CA LYS A 201 6.54 21.04 4.36
C LYS A 201 7.97 20.98 4.92
N PRO A 202 9.00 21.42 4.19
CA PRO A 202 10.37 21.47 4.72
C PRO A 202 10.48 22.39 5.95
N VAL A 203 11.21 21.96 6.97
CA VAL A 203 11.50 22.78 8.16
C VAL A 203 12.33 24.01 7.80
N SER A 204 13.12 23.93 6.72
CA SER A 204 13.86 25.08 6.15
C SER A 204 12.96 26.23 5.69
N GLY A 205 11.66 25.98 5.48
CA GLY A 205 10.68 26.98 5.05
C GLY A 205 10.83 27.46 3.62
N ASN A 206 11.68 26.81 2.81
CA ASN A 206 11.93 27.18 1.41
C ASN A 206 10.78 26.82 0.46
N ALA A 207 9.81 26.04 0.92
CA ALA A 207 8.64 25.62 0.16
C ALA A 207 7.38 25.62 1.06
N GLY A 208 6.22 25.73 0.41
CA GLY A 208 4.92 25.57 1.04
C GLY A 208 4.57 24.10 1.30
N TRP A 209 3.33 23.87 1.76
CA TRP A 209 2.78 22.53 1.92
C TRP A 209 2.56 21.86 0.56
N ARG A 210 2.97 20.60 0.45
CA ARG A 210 2.76 19.74 -0.73
C ARG A 210 2.21 18.39 -0.31
N ILE A 211 1.48 17.73 -1.20
CA ILE A 211 0.97 16.37 -1.00
C ILE A 211 2.13 15.40 -1.17
N GLY A 212 2.54 14.76 -0.07
CA GLY A 212 3.61 13.77 -0.02
C GLY A 212 3.15 12.32 -0.06
N GLY A 213 1.85 12.08 0.08
CA GLY A 213 1.26 10.75 -0.08
C GLY A 213 -0.25 10.77 0.05
N ILE A 214 -0.93 9.84 -0.62
CA ILE A 214 -2.37 9.61 -0.56
C ILE A 214 -2.58 8.12 -0.22
N GLN A 215 -3.42 7.84 0.76
CA GLN A 215 -3.75 6.49 1.21
C GLN A 215 -5.25 6.30 1.19
N GLN A 216 -5.75 5.33 0.42
CA GLN A 216 -7.17 4.97 0.48
C GLN A 216 -7.45 4.09 1.69
N ILE A 217 -8.53 4.40 2.40
CA ILE A 217 -9.08 3.57 3.46
C ILE A 217 -10.20 2.74 2.83
N SER A 218 -9.96 1.44 2.70
CA SER A 218 -10.92 0.47 2.15
C SER A 218 -12.08 0.16 3.10
#